data_AF-A0A2V2S5Q2-F1
#
_entry.id   AF-A0A2V2S5Q2-F1
#
_cell.length_a   1.000
_cell.length_b   1.000
_cell.length_c   1.000
_cell.angle_alpha   90.00
_cell.angle_beta   90.00
_cell.angle_gamma   90.00
#
_symmetry.space_group_name_H-M   'P 1'
#
loop_
_entity.id
_entity.type
_entity.pdbx_description
1 polymer ?
#
loop_
_entity_poly.entity_id
_entity_poly.type
_entity_poly.pdbx_seq_one_letter_code
_entity_poly.pdbx_strand_id
1 'polypeptide(L)'
;MFNLNQAIAEWRRQMASAGITSAEVLDELVSHLRDDVEEQVRTGANAEKAFASAVRRIGPAAALKTEFAKSGPPKGAWRRRFWQTFYYACAATTVMADLWTLVSFELSASERVAGAGVVVALAWYLLRRPFLAWWTGGVARTRLLSAMKAVASIVPIWTLWANLTAFRVIHIEVGVIPAMILWSLCAAFALTGLACGLNDRYGDGGSGGWSPPFYLVPVPIPPQRPCPPEFEISVPPASAFTPIAGKALEAAREEALRLGHDYIGTEHVLLGLLRFAGDAVAQVLDRSQTHRDAVRREIERLVSPLPALPASSLPPLTPRARKALRFARAEAAALKHPLISPEHVLLGLLIEGSGVAALALMKLGVRVKPMRAEISAIRAR
;
A
#
# COMPACT_ATOMS: atom_id res chain seq x y z
N MET A 1 -16.21 15.14 -30.86
CA MET A 1 -15.84 15.13 -29.42
C MET A 1 -14.72 14.11 -29.24
N PHE A 2 -13.58 14.51 -28.69
CA PHE A 2 -12.45 13.59 -28.49
C PHE A 2 -12.83 12.46 -27.53
N ASN A 3 -12.63 11.20 -27.93
CA ASN A 3 -12.91 10.03 -27.09
C ASN A 3 -11.61 9.48 -26.50
N LEU A 4 -11.34 9.84 -25.25
CA LEU A 4 -10.13 9.46 -24.52
C LEU A 4 -9.95 7.93 -24.41
N ASN A 5 -11.04 7.18 -24.21
CA ASN A 5 -10.97 5.73 -24.08
C ASN A 5 -10.55 5.05 -25.39
N GLN A 6 -11.05 5.56 -26.52
CA GLN A 6 -10.65 5.06 -27.83
C GLN A 6 -9.18 5.39 -28.14
N ALA A 7 -8.75 6.62 -27.83
CA ALA A 7 -7.37 7.06 -28.02
C ALA A 7 -6.36 6.25 -27.18
N ILE A 8 -6.71 5.95 -25.92
CA ILE A 8 -5.89 5.09 -25.04
C ILE A 8 -5.84 3.65 -25.57
N ALA A 9 -6.96 3.10 -26.03
CA ALA A 9 -6.99 1.75 -26.59
C ALA A 9 -6.12 1.62 -27.85
N GLU A 10 -6.13 2.64 -28.69
CA GLU A 10 -5.30 2.71 -29.89
C GLU A 10 -3.82 2.85 -29.56
N TRP A 11 -3.47 3.74 -28.63
CA TRP A 11 -2.10 3.89 -28.13
C TRP A 11 -1.57 2.59 -27.51
N ARG A 12 -2.40 1.89 -26.73
CA ARG A 12 -2.06 0.59 -26.15
C ARG A 12 -1.74 -0.45 -27.24
N ARG A 13 -2.54 -0.50 -28.31
CA ARG A 13 -2.29 -1.39 -29.45
C ARG A 13 -0.97 -1.07 -30.14
N GLN A 14 -0.65 0.21 -30.31
CA GLN A 14 0.61 0.65 -30.90
C GLN A 14 1.82 0.24 -30.04
N MET A 15 1.74 0.43 -28.72
CA MET A 15 2.79 0.02 -27.77
C MET A 15 2.99 -1.50 -27.76
N ALA A 16 1.91 -2.26 -27.85
CA ALA A 16 1.97 -3.72 -27.97
C ALA A 16 2.63 -4.17 -29.28
N SER A 17 2.25 -3.57 -30.43
CA SER A 17 2.86 -3.89 -31.73
C SER A 17 4.34 -3.50 -31.83
N ALA A 18 4.76 -2.49 -31.07
CA ALA A 18 6.15 -2.06 -30.99
C ALA A 18 7.02 -2.95 -30.08
N GLY A 19 6.45 -4.01 -29.49
CA GLY A 19 7.18 -5.06 -28.78
C GLY A 19 7.16 -4.94 -27.25
N ILE A 20 6.33 -4.06 -26.67
CA ILE A 20 6.03 -4.05 -25.22
C ILE A 20 4.83 -4.99 -25.00
N THR A 21 5.09 -6.29 -24.90
CA THR A 21 4.02 -7.31 -24.82
C THR A 21 3.61 -7.68 -23.39
N SER A 22 4.32 -7.17 -22.38
CA SER A 22 3.94 -7.39 -20.99
C SER A 22 2.65 -6.64 -20.66
N ALA A 23 1.57 -7.39 -20.42
CA ALA A 23 0.27 -6.83 -20.06
C ALA A 23 0.35 -5.94 -18.81
N GLU A 24 1.17 -6.32 -17.82
CA GLU A 24 1.37 -5.57 -16.58
C GLU A 24 2.04 -4.22 -16.83
N VAL A 25 3.06 -4.18 -17.70
CA VAL A 25 3.74 -2.93 -18.05
C VAL A 25 2.83 -2.02 -18.86
N LEU A 26 2.05 -2.58 -19.78
CA LEU A 26 1.06 -1.82 -20.56
C LEU A 26 -0.05 -1.25 -19.67
N ASP A 27 -0.55 -2.02 -18.70
CA ASP A 27 -1.58 -1.57 -17.78
C ASP A 27 -1.08 -0.42 -16.89
N GLU A 28 0.14 -0.53 -16.37
CA GLU A 28 0.76 0.52 -15.55
C GLU A 28 0.96 1.81 -16.36
N LEU A 29 1.50 1.70 -17.58
CA LEU A 29 1.69 2.85 -18.46
C LEU A 29 0.36 3.51 -18.85
N VAL A 30 -0.68 2.72 -19.08
CA VAL A 30 -2.03 3.24 -19.35
C VAL A 30 -2.62 3.93 -18.12
N SER A 31 -2.36 3.43 -16.90
CA SER A 31 -2.77 4.09 -15.67
C SER A 31 -2.13 5.47 -15.56
N HIS A 32 -0.79 5.55 -15.70
CA HIS A 32 -0.09 6.83 -15.66
C HIS A 32 -0.54 7.79 -16.76
N LEU A 33 -0.78 7.29 -17.97
CA LEU A 33 -1.32 8.09 -19.06
C LEU A 33 -2.68 8.69 -18.71
N ARG A 34 -3.55 7.92 -18.03
CA ARG A 34 -4.87 8.40 -17.59
C ARG A 34 -4.76 9.45 -16.50
N ASP A 35 -3.95 9.19 -15.49
CA ASP A 35 -3.75 10.09 -14.36
C ASP A 35 -3.20 11.46 -14.84
N ASP A 36 -2.21 11.45 -15.75
CA ASP A 36 -1.63 12.66 -16.33
C ASP A 36 -2.64 13.46 -17.16
N VAL A 37 -3.51 12.77 -17.90
CA VAL A 37 -4.55 13.41 -18.70
C VAL A 37 -5.63 14.01 -17.81
N GLU A 38 -6.09 13.26 -16.81
CA GLU A 38 -7.10 13.72 -15.86
C GLU A 38 -6.61 14.93 -15.06
N GLU A 39 -5.35 14.91 -14.61
CA GLU A 39 -4.75 16.05 -13.93
C GLU A 39 -4.68 17.30 -14.83
N GLN A 40 -4.28 17.15 -16.09
CA GLN A 40 -4.23 18.27 -17.05
C GLN A 40 -5.62 18.79 -17.41
N VAL A 41 -6.61 17.91 -17.56
CA VAL A 41 -8.00 18.33 -17.80
C VAL A 41 -8.55 19.08 -16.59
N ARG A 42 -8.23 18.62 -15.38
CA ARG A 42 -8.61 19.29 -14.12
C ARG A 42 -7.98 20.69 -13.99
N THR A 43 -6.79 20.91 -14.54
CA THR A 43 -6.16 22.25 -14.59
C THR A 43 -6.65 23.12 -15.75
N GLY A 44 -7.64 22.65 -16.52
CA GLY A 44 -8.31 23.41 -17.58
C GLY A 44 -7.81 23.12 -18.99
N ALA A 45 -6.96 22.11 -19.19
CA ALA A 45 -6.53 21.73 -20.52
C ALA A 45 -7.63 20.98 -21.29
N ASN A 46 -7.65 21.14 -22.62
CA ASN A 46 -8.47 20.31 -23.50
C ASN A 46 -7.95 18.86 -23.47
N ALA A 47 -8.85 17.89 -23.31
CA ALA A 47 -8.54 16.45 -23.23
C ALA A 47 -7.66 15.93 -24.38
N GLU A 48 -7.83 16.45 -25.60
CA GLU A 48 -7.02 16.06 -26.76
C GLU A 48 -5.56 16.54 -26.63
N LYS A 49 -5.37 17.80 -26.19
CA LYS A 49 -4.04 18.37 -25.95
C LYS A 49 -3.37 17.71 -24.73
N ALA A 50 -4.14 17.43 -23.68
CA ALA A 50 -3.67 16.72 -22.50
C ALA A 50 -3.17 15.31 -22.85
N PHE A 51 -3.92 14.57 -23.67
CA PHE A 51 -3.52 13.25 -24.16
C PHE A 51 -2.24 13.30 -25.00
N ALA A 52 -2.16 14.21 -25.98
CA ALA A 52 -0.97 14.36 -26.82
C ALA A 52 0.28 14.80 -26.04
N SER A 53 0.11 15.55 -24.94
CA SER A 53 1.16 15.96 -24.02
C SER A 53 1.63 14.77 -23.17
N ALA A 54 0.70 14.01 -22.60
CA ALA A 54 0.99 12.84 -21.77
C ALA A 54 1.71 11.72 -22.56
N VAL A 55 1.27 11.45 -23.80
CA VAL A 55 1.94 10.50 -24.69
C VAL A 55 3.39 10.91 -24.99
N ARG A 56 3.64 12.21 -25.20
CA ARG A 56 4.99 12.74 -25.43
C ARG A 56 5.90 12.58 -24.22
N ARG A 57 5.37 12.71 -23.00
CA ARG A 57 6.12 12.50 -21.75
C ARG A 57 6.52 11.04 -21.54
N ILE A 58 5.62 10.10 -21.86
CA ILE A 58 5.91 8.66 -21.77
C ILE A 58 6.99 8.26 -22.78
N GLY A 59 7.02 8.89 -23.96
CA GLY A 59 8.06 8.71 -24.96
C GLY A 59 7.79 7.56 -25.95
N PRO A 60 8.67 7.37 -26.94
CA PRO A 60 8.47 6.40 -28.01
C PRO A 60 8.68 4.96 -27.52
N ALA A 61 7.92 4.03 -28.08
CA ALA A 61 7.92 2.62 -27.69
C ALA A 61 9.30 1.95 -27.76
N ALA A 62 10.14 2.34 -28.73
CA ALA A 62 11.49 1.81 -28.88
C ALA A 62 12.40 2.17 -27.69
N ALA A 63 12.31 3.41 -27.19
CA ALA A 63 13.07 3.87 -26.03
C ALA A 63 12.60 3.16 -24.74
N LEU A 64 11.28 3.03 -24.57
CA LEU A 64 10.70 2.30 -23.43
C LEU A 64 11.15 0.84 -23.41
N LYS A 65 11.14 0.16 -24.55
CA LYS A 65 11.62 -1.23 -24.66
C LYS A 65 13.07 -1.37 -24.19
N THR A 66 13.95 -0.44 -24.59
CA THR A 66 15.35 -0.47 -24.15
C THR A 66 15.51 -0.17 -22.66
N GLU A 67 14.68 0.71 -22.09
CA GLU A 67 14.72 1.01 -20.64
C GLU A 67 14.14 -0.13 -19.78
N PHE A 68 13.09 -0.81 -20.25
CA PHE A 68 12.55 -1.99 -19.57
C PHE A 68 13.48 -3.21 -19.69
N ALA A 69 14.19 -3.37 -20.81
CA ALA A 69 15.19 -4.43 -20.95
C ALA A 69 16.33 -4.29 -19.93
N LYS A 70 16.69 -3.05 -19.56
CA LYS A 70 17.70 -2.76 -18.53
C LYS A 70 17.26 -3.10 -17.10
N SER A 71 15.95 -3.17 -16.82
CA SER A 71 15.43 -3.38 -15.46
C SER A 71 15.16 -4.85 -15.10
N GLY A 72 15.29 -5.78 -16.04
CA GLY A 72 15.01 -7.21 -15.82
C GLY A 72 13.53 -7.47 -15.46
N PRO A 73 13.10 -8.75 -15.35
CA PRO A 73 11.74 -9.04 -14.93
C PRO A 73 11.46 -8.49 -13.52
N PRO A 74 10.24 -8.00 -13.24
CA PRO A 74 9.93 -7.36 -11.95
C PRO A 74 10.24 -8.32 -10.79
N LYS A 75 10.98 -7.80 -9.79
CA LYS A 75 11.35 -8.56 -8.59
C LYS A 75 10.07 -9.10 -7.91
N GLY A 76 9.88 -10.42 -7.98
CA GLY A 76 8.71 -11.10 -7.40
C GLY A 76 7.78 -11.80 -8.39
N ALA A 77 7.99 -11.67 -9.70
CA ALA A 77 7.22 -12.40 -10.71
C ALA A 77 7.31 -13.93 -10.55
N TRP A 78 8.50 -14.44 -10.22
CA TRP A 78 8.71 -15.85 -9.92
C TRP A 78 7.94 -16.30 -8.67
N ARG A 79 7.97 -15.49 -7.60
CA ARG A 79 7.23 -15.75 -6.36
C ARG A 79 5.72 -15.80 -6.63
N ARG A 80 5.19 -14.91 -7.46
CA ARG A 80 3.76 -14.91 -7.85
C ARG A 80 3.39 -16.17 -8.63
N ARG A 81 4.20 -16.54 -9.63
CA ARG A 81 4.00 -17.77 -10.41
C ARG A 81 4.05 -19.01 -9.51
N PHE A 82 5.03 -19.09 -8.61
CA PHE A 82 5.14 -20.16 -7.62
C PHE A 82 3.86 -20.33 -6.80
N TRP A 83 3.35 -19.25 -6.21
CA TRP A 83 2.15 -19.32 -5.37
C TRP A 83 0.85 -19.57 -6.16
N GLN A 84 0.77 -19.11 -7.42
CA GLN A 84 -0.35 -19.45 -8.30
C GLN A 84 -0.33 -20.93 -8.67
N THR A 85 0.84 -21.47 -9.03
CA THR A 85 0.99 -22.91 -9.29
C THR A 85 0.65 -23.71 -8.03
N PHE A 86 1.11 -23.27 -6.86
CA PHE A 86 0.78 -23.88 -5.57
C PHE A 86 -0.74 -23.87 -5.28
N TYR A 87 -1.42 -22.74 -5.52
CA TYR A 87 -2.88 -22.65 -5.39
C TYR A 87 -3.61 -23.70 -6.24
N TYR A 88 -3.30 -23.76 -7.55
CA TYR A 88 -3.98 -24.69 -8.46
C TYR A 88 -3.64 -26.15 -8.16
N ALA A 89 -2.41 -26.44 -7.71
CA ALA A 89 -2.03 -27.76 -7.26
C ALA A 89 -2.88 -28.19 -6.05
N CYS A 90 -2.99 -27.34 -5.02
CA CYS A 90 -3.82 -27.63 -3.85
C CYS A 90 -5.31 -27.75 -4.21
N ALA A 91 -5.85 -26.88 -5.07
CA ALA A 91 -7.24 -26.96 -5.53
C ALA A 91 -7.53 -28.27 -6.27
N ALA A 92 -6.62 -28.71 -7.14
CA ALA A 92 -6.72 -29.98 -7.85
C ALA A 92 -6.68 -31.16 -6.87
N THR A 93 -5.77 -31.15 -5.89
CA THR A 93 -5.68 -32.18 -4.86
C THR A 93 -6.98 -32.29 -4.04
N THR A 94 -7.59 -31.16 -3.67
CA THR A 94 -8.89 -31.16 -2.95
C THR A 94 -9.98 -31.83 -3.78
N VAL A 95 -10.13 -31.42 -5.04
CA VAL A 95 -11.15 -32.02 -5.94
C VAL A 95 -10.89 -33.51 -6.16
N MET A 96 -9.62 -33.91 -6.31
CA MET A 96 -9.26 -35.32 -6.45
C MET A 96 -9.55 -36.13 -5.18
N ALA A 97 -9.32 -35.58 -4.00
CA ALA A 97 -9.63 -36.25 -2.73
C ALA A 97 -11.15 -36.45 -2.55
N ASP A 98 -11.94 -35.46 -2.94
CA ASP A 98 -13.40 -35.56 -2.89
C ASP A 98 -13.93 -36.60 -3.90
N LEU A 99 -13.38 -36.62 -5.12
CA LEU A 99 -13.69 -37.64 -6.13
C LEU A 99 -13.29 -39.05 -5.65
N TRP A 100 -12.13 -39.19 -5.01
CA TRP A 100 -11.68 -40.45 -4.43
C TRP A 100 -12.66 -40.95 -3.35
N THR A 101 -13.11 -40.05 -2.48
CA THR A 101 -14.08 -40.37 -1.42
C THR A 101 -15.40 -40.90 -1.99
N LEU A 102 -15.88 -40.33 -3.09
CA LEU A 102 -17.11 -40.79 -3.76
C LEU A 102 -16.99 -42.18 -4.38
N VAL A 103 -15.77 -42.60 -4.73
CA VAL A 103 -15.50 -43.90 -5.37
C VAL A 103 -15.15 -44.98 -4.34
N SER A 104 -14.41 -44.63 -3.28
CA SER A 104 -13.86 -45.58 -2.31
C SER A 104 -14.83 -45.98 -1.20
N PHE A 105 -15.86 -45.18 -0.91
CA PHE A 105 -16.84 -45.49 0.13
C PHE A 105 -18.13 -46.08 -0.44
N GLU A 106 -18.72 -47.04 0.27
CA GLU A 106 -20.03 -47.62 -0.07
C GLU A 106 -21.15 -46.60 0.22
N LEU A 107 -21.36 -45.71 -0.73
CA LEU A 107 -22.41 -44.68 -0.70
C LEU A 107 -23.62 -45.11 -1.53
N SER A 108 -24.83 -44.77 -1.08
CA SER A 108 -26.07 -44.96 -1.86
C SER A 108 -26.05 -44.13 -3.15
N ALA A 109 -26.90 -44.48 -4.12
CA ALA A 109 -26.98 -43.76 -5.39
C ALA A 109 -27.33 -42.26 -5.20
N SER A 110 -28.23 -41.96 -4.26
CA SER A 110 -28.64 -40.58 -3.95
C SER A 110 -27.50 -39.76 -3.33
N GLU A 111 -26.71 -40.38 -2.46
CA GLU A 111 -25.55 -39.77 -1.82
C GLU A 111 -24.44 -39.47 -2.84
N ARG A 112 -24.17 -40.41 -3.75
CA ARG A 112 -23.18 -40.20 -4.83
C ARG A 112 -23.55 -39.02 -5.72
N VAL A 113 -24.83 -38.90 -6.09
CA VAL A 113 -25.33 -37.79 -6.92
C VAL A 113 -25.22 -36.46 -6.18
N ALA A 114 -25.63 -36.41 -4.91
CA ALA A 114 -25.52 -35.21 -4.08
C ALA A 114 -24.05 -34.79 -3.89
N GLY A 115 -23.18 -35.74 -3.58
CA GLY A 115 -21.74 -35.52 -3.42
C GLY A 115 -21.05 -35.06 -4.70
N ALA A 116 -21.37 -35.65 -5.85
CA ALA A 116 -20.85 -35.20 -7.15
C ALA A 116 -21.27 -33.75 -7.46
N GLY A 117 -22.51 -33.37 -7.12
CA GLY A 117 -22.99 -31.99 -7.24
C GLY A 117 -22.16 -31.00 -6.40
N VAL A 118 -21.80 -31.37 -5.18
CA VAL A 118 -20.92 -30.55 -4.31
C VAL A 118 -19.53 -30.40 -4.91
N VAL A 119 -18.93 -31.48 -5.40
CA VAL A 119 -17.59 -31.45 -6.01
C VAL A 119 -17.56 -30.55 -7.24
N VAL A 120 -18.58 -30.61 -8.09
CA VAL A 120 -18.70 -29.74 -9.28
C VAL A 120 -18.86 -28.27 -8.86
N ALA A 121 -19.71 -27.98 -7.87
CA ALA A 121 -19.90 -26.63 -7.35
C ALA A 121 -18.61 -26.06 -6.73
N LEU A 122 -17.86 -26.89 -5.99
CA LEU A 122 -16.59 -26.54 -5.38
C LEU A 122 -15.50 -26.27 -6.43
N ALA A 123 -15.37 -27.17 -7.42
CA ALA A 123 -14.43 -27.00 -8.51
C ALA A 123 -14.73 -25.71 -9.28
N TRP A 124 -16.00 -25.46 -9.61
CA TRP A 124 -16.45 -24.22 -10.26
C TRP A 124 -16.10 -22.97 -9.43
N TYR A 125 -16.31 -23.01 -8.12
CA TYR A 125 -15.94 -21.93 -7.20
C TYR A 125 -14.42 -21.69 -7.15
N LEU A 126 -13.58 -22.74 -7.13
CA LEU A 126 -12.13 -22.61 -7.08
C LEU A 126 -11.51 -22.15 -8.41
N LEU A 127 -12.14 -22.49 -9.54
CA LEU A 127 -11.73 -22.09 -10.89
C LEU A 127 -12.12 -20.63 -11.20
N ARG A 128 -13.32 -20.20 -10.83
CA ARG A 128 -13.70 -18.78 -10.88
C ARG A 128 -13.09 -18.06 -9.68
N ARG A 129 -11.89 -17.49 -9.88
CA ARG A 129 -11.19 -16.61 -8.93
C ARG A 129 -12.17 -15.90 -7.97
N PRO A 130 -11.87 -15.84 -6.66
CA PRO A 130 -12.88 -15.64 -5.62
C PRO A 130 -13.73 -14.40 -5.87
N PHE A 131 -14.99 -14.67 -6.23
CA PHE A 131 -16.06 -13.73 -6.53
C PHE A 131 -16.28 -12.69 -5.41
N LEU A 132 -15.95 -13.05 -4.16
CA LEU A 132 -16.05 -12.19 -2.97
C LEU A 132 -15.12 -10.95 -3.00
N ALA A 133 -14.00 -11.01 -3.73
CA ALA A 133 -13.07 -9.88 -3.80
C ALA A 133 -13.61 -8.70 -4.62
N TRP A 134 -14.61 -8.93 -5.49
CA TRP A 134 -15.23 -7.88 -6.31
C TRP A 134 -16.28 -7.09 -5.52
N TRP A 135 -16.85 -7.68 -4.47
CA TRP A 135 -18.02 -7.12 -3.76
C TRP A 135 -17.68 -6.41 -2.44
N THR A 136 -16.44 -6.49 -1.95
CA THR A 136 -16.04 -5.92 -0.64
C THR A 136 -14.93 -4.88 -0.79
N GLY A 137 -15.27 -3.60 -0.61
CA GLY A 137 -14.31 -2.48 -0.60
C GLY A 137 -13.93 -2.04 0.83
N GLY A 138 -12.70 -1.55 1.01
CA GLY A 138 -12.25 -0.86 2.23
C GLY A 138 -11.97 -1.74 3.46
N VAL A 139 -12.24 -1.21 4.67
CA VAL A 139 -11.93 -1.83 5.98
C VAL A 139 -12.68 -3.15 6.21
N ALA A 140 -13.82 -3.34 5.55
CA ALA A 140 -14.58 -4.59 5.59
C ALA A 140 -13.79 -5.75 4.96
N ARG A 141 -13.04 -5.48 3.87
CA ARG A 141 -12.21 -6.48 3.18
C ARG A 141 -11.04 -6.94 4.06
N THR A 142 -10.34 -6.02 4.72
CA THR A 142 -9.20 -6.38 5.58
C THR A 142 -9.63 -7.17 6.82
N ARG A 143 -10.77 -6.82 7.43
CA ARG A 143 -11.37 -7.59 8.53
C ARG A 143 -11.86 -8.97 8.07
N LEU A 144 -12.52 -9.04 6.92
CA LEU A 144 -12.97 -10.31 6.32
C LEU A 144 -11.78 -11.23 6.03
N LEU A 145 -10.72 -10.73 5.41
CA LEU A 145 -9.52 -11.51 5.11
C LEU A 145 -8.78 -11.96 6.36
N SER A 146 -8.77 -11.15 7.42
CA SER A 146 -8.19 -11.51 8.71
C SER A 146 -9.02 -12.60 9.40
N ALA A 147 -10.35 -12.50 9.35
CA ALA A 147 -11.24 -13.54 9.84
C ALA A 147 -11.09 -14.85 9.04
N MET A 148 -11.00 -14.79 7.72
CA MET A 148 -10.78 -15.97 6.87
C MET A 148 -9.42 -16.64 7.15
N LYS A 149 -8.36 -15.86 7.39
CA LYS A 149 -7.05 -16.39 7.80
C LYS A 149 -7.09 -17.02 9.20
N ALA A 150 -7.80 -16.40 10.14
CA ALA A 150 -7.99 -16.97 11.49
C ALA A 150 -8.75 -18.30 11.42
N VAL A 151 -9.84 -18.37 10.64
CA VAL A 151 -10.58 -19.63 10.41
C VAL A 151 -9.69 -20.67 9.70
N ALA A 152 -8.89 -20.26 8.72
CA ALA A 152 -7.94 -21.14 8.04
C ALA A 152 -6.83 -21.67 8.96
N SER A 153 -6.45 -20.94 10.01
CA SER A 153 -5.45 -21.39 10.99
C SER A 153 -5.95 -22.50 11.91
N ILE A 154 -7.26 -22.75 11.94
CA ILE A 154 -7.88 -23.87 12.66
C ILE A 154 -7.81 -25.16 11.82
N VAL A 155 -7.63 -25.06 10.50
CA VAL A 155 -7.58 -26.21 9.56
C VAL A 155 -6.59 -27.31 9.99
N PRO A 156 -5.35 -27.01 10.45
CA PRO A 156 -4.41 -28.05 10.88
C PRO A 156 -4.90 -28.84 12.11
N ILE A 157 -5.64 -28.20 13.01
CA ILE A 157 -6.24 -28.84 14.20
C ILE A 157 -7.33 -29.83 13.76
N TRP A 158 -8.10 -29.48 12.73
CA TRP A 158 -9.11 -30.36 12.15
C TRP A 158 -8.52 -31.45 11.25
N THR A 159 -7.41 -31.18 10.54
CA THR A 159 -6.65 -32.21 9.80
C THR A 159 -6.08 -33.25 10.76
N LEU A 160 -5.54 -32.83 11.91
CA LEU A 160 -5.10 -33.74 12.97
C LEU A 160 -6.28 -34.60 13.46
N TRP A 161 -7.44 -33.98 13.66
CA TRP A 161 -8.67 -34.68 14.07
C TRP A 161 -9.15 -35.71 13.03
N ALA A 162 -9.16 -35.36 11.74
CA ALA A 162 -9.51 -36.26 10.64
C ALA A 162 -8.59 -37.49 10.57
N ASN A 163 -7.29 -37.28 10.76
CA ASN A 163 -6.31 -38.35 10.80
C ASN A 163 -6.54 -39.26 12.02
N LEU A 164 -6.83 -38.69 13.19
CA LEU A 164 -7.13 -39.46 14.40
C LEU A 164 -8.39 -40.34 14.25
N THR A 165 -9.43 -39.86 13.55
CA THR A 165 -10.58 -40.69 13.18
C THR A 165 -10.23 -41.77 12.16
N ALA A 166 -9.39 -41.47 11.16
CA ALA A 166 -8.96 -42.45 10.14
C ALA A 166 -8.10 -43.58 10.74
N PHE A 167 -7.24 -43.27 11.72
CA PHE A 167 -6.46 -44.25 12.48
C PHE A 167 -7.26 -44.97 13.57
N ARG A 168 -8.60 -44.80 13.61
CA ARG A 168 -9.51 -45.39 14.61
C ARG A 168 -9.15 -45.07 16.07
N VAL A 169 -8.50 -43.92 16.31
CA VAL A 169 -8.19 -43.44 17.66
C VAL A 169 -9.44 -42.83 18.31
N ILE A 170 -10.40 -42.34 17.51
CA ILE A 170 -11.65 -41.72 17.96
C ILE A 170 -12.81 -42.25 17.08
N HIS A 171 -13.91 -42.70 17.69
CA HIS A 171 -15.10 -43.21 16.99
C HIS A 171 -16.26 -42.21 17.08
N ILE A 172 -16.62 -41.58 15.95
CA ILE A 172 -17.82 -40.74 15.84
C ILE A 172 -18.50 -41.03 14.49
N GLU A 173 -19.80 -41.33 14.53
CA GLU A 173 -20.65 -41.62 13.37
C GLU A 173 -21.14 -40.33 12.67
N VAL A 174 -20.21 -39.51 12.18
CA VAL A 174 -20.61 -38.43 11.25
C VAL A 174 -20.77 -39.04 9.86
N GLY A 175 -21.93 -38.84 9.23
CA GLY A 175 -22.17 -39.29 7.85
C GLY A 175 -21.07 -38.81 6.89
N VAL A 176 -20.65 -39.67 5.97
CA VAL A 176 -19.51 -39.45 5.06
C VAL A 176 -19.68 -38.16 4.25
N ILE A 177 -20.91 -37.82 3.86
CA ILE A 177 -21.19 -36.62 3.05
C ILE A 177 -21.12 -35.30 3.84
N PRO A 178 -21.77 -35.15 5.01
CA PRO A 178 -21.55 -33.99 5.87
C PRO A 178 -20.08 -33.74 6.20
N ALA A 179 -19.32 -34.83 6.44
CA ALA A 179 -17.89 -34.74 6.64
C ALA A 179 -17.20 -34.19 5.39
N MET A 180 -17.39 -34.82 4.22
CA MET A 180 -16.85 -34.39 2.92
C MET A 180 -17.13 -32.90 2.65
N ILE A 181 -18.39 -32.45 2.81
CA ILE A 181 -18.79 -31.06 2.59
C ILE A 181 -18.02 -30.10 3.53
N LEU A 182 -17.90 -30.45 4.81
CA LEU A 182 -17.18 -29.63 5.79
C LEU A 182 -15.68 -29.53 5.45
N TRP A 183 -15.06 -30.63 5.03
CA TRP A 183 -13.65 -30.68 4.59
C TRP A 183 -13.41 -29.81 3.34
N SER A 184 -14.27 -29.94 2.33
CA SER A 184 -14.19 -29.18 1.08
C SER A 184 -14.36 -27.67 1.30
N LEU A 185 -15.29 -27.26 2.18
CA LEU A 185 -15.50 -25.86 2.53
C LEU A 185 -14.26 -25.27 3.22
N CYS A 186 -13.67 -25.95 4.21
CA CYS A 186 -12.45 -25.48 4.86
C CYS A 186 -11.28 -25.28 3.89
N ALA A 187 -11.06 -26.24 2.99
CA ALA A 187 -10.04 -26.13 1.95
C ALA A 187 -10.31 -24.94 1.01
N ALA A 188 -11.56 -24.74 0.59
CA ALA A 188 -11.96 -23.61 -0.25
C ALA A 188 -11.76 -22.26 0.44
N PHE A 189 -12.03 -22.14 1.74
CA PHE A 189 -11.78 -20.91 2.51
C PHE A 189 -10.28 -20.59 2.61
N ALA A 190 -9.43 -21.59 2.88
CA ALA A 190 -7.97 -21.41 2.96
C ALA A 190 -7.37 -21.01 1.60
N LEU A 191 -7.77 -21.70 0.54
CA LEU A 191 -7.38 -21.39 -0.84
C LEU A 191 -7.84 -20.00 -1.25
N THR A 192 -9.06 -19.60 -0.86
CA THR A 192 -9.58 -18.24 -1.10
C THR A 192 -8.73 -17.20 -0.37
N GLY A 193 -8.34 -17.44 0.88
CA GLY A 193 -7.45 -16.55 1.62
C GLY A 193 -6.07 -16.38 0.97
N LEU A 194 -5.51 -17.47 0.43
CA LEU A 194 -4.27 -17.44 -0.33
C LEU A 194 -4.42 -16.66 -1.64
N ALA A 195 -5.49 -16.92 -2.41
CA ALA A 195 -5.79 -16.24 -3.66
C ALA A 195 -5.98 -14.73 -3.46
N CYS A 196 -6.71 -14.32 -2.41
CA CYS A 196 -6.85 -12.91 -2.04
C CYS A 196 -5.51 -12.30 -1.61
N GLY A 197 -4.70 -13.01 -0.81
CA GLY A 197 -3.36 -12.54 -0.44
C GLY A 197 -2.38 -12.39 -1.61
N LEU A 198 -2.57 -13.16 -2.69
CA LEU A 198 -1.84 -13.01 -3.95
C LEU A 198 -2.35 -11.84 -4.80
N ASN A 199 -3.61 -11.45 -4.61
CA ASN A 199 -4.26 -10.36 -5.32
C ASN A 199 -4.08 -9.00 -4.59
N ASP A 200 -4.02 -8.98 -3.26
CA ASP A 200 -3.87 -7.78 -2.41
C ASP A 200 -2.51 -7.08 -2.51
N ARG A 201 -1.54 -7.63 -3.26
CA ARG A 201 -0.35 -6.85 -3.65
C ARG A 201 -0.58 -5.98 -4.88
N TYR A 202 -1.76 -6.05 -5.49
CA TYR A 202 -2.21 -5.23 -6.61
C TYR A 202 -3.68 -4.85 -6.41
N GLY A 203 -3.92 -3.75 -5.71
CA GLY A 203 -5.24 -3.16 -5.57
C GLY A 203 -5.35 -2.36 -4.29
N ASP A 204 -5.25 -1.05 -4.44
CA ASP A 204 -5.33 0.02 -3.45
C ASP A 204 -4.09 0.24 -2.58
N GLY A 205 -3.49 1.42 -2.75
CA GLY A 205 -2.46 2.00 -1.89
C GLY A 205 -2.96 2.29 -0.47
N GLY A 206 -3.38 1.27 0.25
CA GLY A 206 -3.86 1.33 1.62
C GLY A 206 -3.51 0.06 2.39
N SER A 207 -2.44 0.11 3.17
CA SER A 207 -2.17 -0.70 4.37
C SER A 207 -2.68 -2.16 4.39
N GLY A 208 -1.78 -3.12 4.16
CA GLY A 208 -2.09 -4.54 4.44
C GLY A 208 -1.06 -5.59 4.04
N GLY A 209 0.17 -5.21 3.66
CA GLY A 209 1.20 -6.18 3.31
C GLY A 209 1.66 -7.01 4.51
N TRP A 210 1.50 -8.34 4.43
CA TRP A 210 2.13 -9.29 5.35
C TRP A 210 3.65 -9.15 5.31
N SER A 211 4.23 -8.67 6.42
CA SER A 211 5.67 -8.69 6.68
C SER A 211 6.01 -9.96 7.49
N PRO A 212 6.92 -10.83 7.02
CA PRO A 212 7.40 -11.95 7.81
C PRO A 212 8.24 -11.47 9.02
N PRO A 213 8.31 -12.24 10.13
CA PRO A 213 8.91 -11.78 11.38
C PRO A 213 10.44 -11.78 11.44
N PHE A 214 11.17 -12.18 10.40
CA PHE A 214 12.64 -12.19 10.44
C PHE A 214 13.25 -11.90 9.07
N TYR A 215 13.88 -10.74 8.88
CA TYR A 215 15.03 -10.52 8.00
C TYR A 215 15.79 -9.26 8.44
N LEU A 216 16.81 -9.47 9.29
CA LEU A 216 17.95 -8.59 9.44
C LEU A 216 18.94 -8.93 8.31
N VAL A 217 18.84 -8.27 7.17
CA VAL A 217 19.94 -8.19 6.20
C VAL A 217 19.99 -6.75 5.68
N PRO A 218 21.10 -6.03 5.83
CA PRO A 218 21.24 -4.69 5.26
C PRO A 218 21.27 -4.82 3.72
N VAL A 219 20.29 -4.23 3.05
CA VAL A 219 20.29 -4.10 1.59
C VAL A 219 21.30 -3.00 1.23
N PRO A 220 22.27 -3.25 0.33
CA PRO A 220 23.12 -2.20 -0.20
C PRO A 220 22.25 -1.17 -0.94
N ILE A 221 22.35 0.09 -0.53
CA ILE A 221 21.68 1.22 -1.20
C ILE A 221 22.25 1.28 -2.63
N PRO A 222 21.44 1.13 -3.69
CA PRO A 222 21.96 1.30 -5.04
C PRO A 222 22.46 2.74 -5.21
N PRO A 223 23.57 2.99 -5.94
CA PRO A 223 24.03 4.34 -6.22
C PRO A 223 22.89 5.13 -6.87
N GLN A 224 22.58 6.30 -6.30
CA GLN A 224 21.51 7.16 -6.77
C GLN A 224 21.80 7.51 -8.23
N ARG A 225 20.92 7.07 -9.16
CA ARG A 225 20.93 7.61 -10.52
C ARG A 225 20.61 9.12 -10.41
N PRO A 226 21.30 10.01 -11.14
CA PRO A 226 20.88 11.40 -11.20
C PRO A 226 19.44 11.43 -11.74
N CYS A 227 18.50 11.95 -10.95
CA CYS A 227 17.13 12.14 -11.41
C CYS A 227 17.13 13.04 -12.65
N PRO A 228 16.40 12.69 -13.72
CA PRO A 228 16.04 13.68 -14.74
C PRO A 228 15.21 14.80 -14.06
N PRO A 229 15.19 16.03 -14.61
CA PRO A 229 14.53 17.16 -13.98
C PRO A 229 13.03 16.90 -13.84
N GLU A 230 12.66 16.42 -12.66
CA GLU A 230 11.30 16.30 -12.18
C GLU A 230 10.69 17.70 -12.27
N PHE A 231 9.59 17.82 -13.01
CA PHE A 231 8.82 19.04 -13.19
C PHE A 231 8.82 19.83 -11.86
N GLU A 232 9.29 21.07 -11.91
CA GLU A 232 9.60 21.92 -10.76
C GLU A 232 8.32 22.27 -9.97
N ILE A 233 7.76 21.30 -9.24
CA ILE A 233 6.72 21.51 -8.25
C ILE A 233 7.46 22.05 -7.02
N SER A 234 7.76 23.34 -7.08
CA SER A 234 8.63 24.01 -6.12
C SER A 234 8.14 23.79 -4.69
N VAL A 235 9.04 23.24 -3.86
CA VAL A 235 8.93 23.37 -2.40
C VAL A 235 8.65 24.84 -2.11
N PRO A 236 7.74 25.18 -1.16
CA PRO A 236 7.47 26.58 -0.87
C PRO A 236 8.79 27.32 -0.61
N PRO A 237 9.02 28.49 -1.20
CA PRO A 237 10.25 29.24 -0.96
C PRO A 237 10.34 29.62 0.53
N ALA A 238 11.54 29.89 1.03
CA ALA A 238 11.74 30.28 2.43
C ALA A 238 10.86 31.49 2.83
N SER A 239 10.60 32.41 1.90
CA SER A 239 9.73 33.58 2.08
C SER A 239 8.24 33.24 2.30
N ALA A 240 7.80 32.02 1.98
CA ALA A 240 6.43 31.58 2.21
C ALA A 240 6.18 31.12 3.65
N PHE A 241 7.21 30.96 4.48
CA PHE A 241 7.10 30.51 5.86
C PHE A 241 7.12 31.68 6.84
N THR A 242 6.47 31.52 7.99
CA THR A 242 6.68 32.45 9.10
C THR A 242 8.13 32.34 9.61
N PRO A 243 8.69 33.39 10.26
CA PRO A 243 10.05 33.32 10.80
C PRO A 243 10.29 32.13 11.74
N ILE A 244 9.26 31.75 12.52
CA ILE A 244 9.31 30.58 13.43
C ILE A 244 9.33 29.27 12.61
N ALA A 245 8.48 29.15 11.59
CA ALA A 245 8.47 27.97 10.74
C ALA A 245 9.77 27.82 9.92
N GLY A 246 10.33 28.94 9.42
CA GLY A 246 11.62 28.95 8.74
C GLY A 246 12.74 28.41 9.63
N LYS A 247 12.85 28.92 10.88
CA LYS A 247 13.82 28.41 11.87
C LYS A 247 13.60 26.93 12.20
N ALA A 248 12.36 26.47 12.27
CA ALA A 248 12.06 25.06 12.49
C ALA A 248 12.53 24.16 11.33
N LEU A 249 12.49 24.63 10.08
CA LEU A 249 13.01 23.91 8.93
C LEU A 249 14.54 23.92 8.88
N GLU A 250 15.18 25.01 9.30
CA GLU A 250 16.64 25.05 9.51
C GLU A 250 17.05 24.05 10.59
N ALA A 251 16.29 23.99 11.68
CA ALA A 251 16.50 23.02 12.75
C ALA A 251 16.29 21.58 12.29
N ALA A 252 15.37 21.34 11.36
CA ALA A 252 15.19 20.02 10.76
C ALA A 252 16.47 19.55 10.05
N ARG A 253 17.18 20.46 9.36
CA ARG A 253 18.50 20.15 8.79
C ARG A 253 19.49 19.78 9.90
N GLU A 254 19.55 20.56 10.97
CA GLU A 254 20.44 20.25 12.11
C GLU A 254 20.13 18.90 12.75
N GLU A 255 18.84 18.53 12.88
CA GLU A 255 18.44 17.22 13.40
C GLU A 255 18.84 16.07 12.47
N ALA A 256 18.75 16.26 11.15
CA ALA A 256 19.25 15.27 10.18
C ALA A 256 20.75 15.04 10.35
N LEU A 257 21.53 16.13 10.48
CA LEU A 257 22.97 16.06 10.69
C LEU A 257 23.34 15.44 12.04
N ARG A 258 22.62 15.82 13.11
CA ARG A 258 22.78 15.26 14.46
C ARG A 258 22.52 13.76 14.50
N LEU A 259 21.53 13.29 13.75
CA LEU A 259 21.18 11.87 13.63
C LEU A 259 22.03 11.12 12.60
N GLY A 260 22.95 11.81 11.90
CA GLY A 260 23.84 11.19 10.92
C GLY A 260 23.17 10.83 9.58
N HIS A 261 22.02 11.44 9.26
CA HIS A 261 21.30 11.20 8.03
C HIS A 261 21.66 12.21 6.94
N ASP A 262 22.02 11.71 5.77
CA ASP A 262 22.36 12.49 4.58
C ASP A 262 21.13 13.00 3.80
N TYR A 263 19.95 12.96 4.42
CA TYR A 263 18.68 13.44 3.88
C TYR A 263 17.81 14.10 4.96
N ILE A 264 16.91 14.99 4.54
CA ILE A 264 15.90 15.59 5.42
C ILE A 264 14.56 14.89 5.19
N GLY A 265 14.25 13.95 6.09
CA GLY A 265 12.99 13.22 6.12
C GLY A 265 11.89 13.92 6.92
N THR A 266 10.72 13.30 6.96
CA THR A 266 9.54 13.84 7.67
C THR A 266 9.78 13.96 9.18
N GLU A 267 10.52 13.01 9.75
CA GLU A 267 10.96 12.90 11.13
C GLU A 267 11.86 14.06 11.52
N HIS A 268 12.80 14.46 10.66
CA HIS A 268 13.66 15.62 10.89
C HIS A 268 12.85 16.91 10.90
N VAL A 269 11.91 17.06 9.96
CA VAL A 269 10.98 18.20 9.95
C VAL A 269 10.19 18.28 11.24
N LEU A 270 9.66 17.15 11.72
CA LEU A 270 8.93 17.10 12.97
C LEU A 270 9.83 17.41 14.18
N LEU A 271 11.02 16.84 14.27
CA LEU A 271 11.98 17.14 15.35
C LEU A 271 12.39 18.62 15.38
N GLY A 272 12.58 19.22 14.20
CA GLY A 272 12.85 20.66 14.06
C GLY A 272 11.69 21.52 14.55
N LEU A 273 10.44 21.15 14.23
CA LEU A 273 9.23 21.78 14.77
C LEU A 273 9.16 21.67 16.30
N LEU A 274 9.43 20.49 16.87
CA LEU A 274 9.42 20.29 18.32
C LEU A 274 10.52 21.11 19.03
N ARG A 275 11.64 21.39 18.35
CA ARG A 275 12.77 22.15 18.91
C ARG A 275 12.52 23.66 18.91
N PHE A 276 12.09 24.24 17.79
CA PHE A 276 11.97 25.71 17.64
C PHE A 276 10.55 26.25 17.67
N ALA A 277 9.56 25.43 17.33
CA ALA A 277 8.14 25.78 17.39
C ALA A 277 7.43 25.01 18.51
N GLY A 278 8.16 24.73 19.59
CA GLY A 278 7.71 23.90 20.71
C GLY A 278 6.36 24.35 21.28
N ASP A 279 6.18 25.66 21.49
CA ASP A 279 4.97 26.20 22.13
C ASP A 279 3.77 26.18 21.17
N ALA A 280 3.97 26.51 19.90
CA ALA A 280 2.94 26.43 18.86
C ALA A 280 2.48 24.98 18.64
N VAL A 281 3.43 24.05 18.58
CA VAL A 281 3.15 22.62 18.45
C VAL A 281 2.53 22.07 19.72
N ALA A 282 3.00 22.46 20.90
CA ALA A 282 2.43 22.06 22.19
C ALA A 282 0.99 22.53 22.34
N GLN A 283 0.67 23.78 21.97
CA GLN A 283 -0.70 24.29 22.04
C GLN A 283 -1.70 23.45 21.24
N VAL A 284 -1.28 22.93 20.08
CA VAL A 284 -2.10 22.06 19.22
C VAL A 284 -2.13 20.61 19.75
N LEU A 285 -1.02 20.11 20.31
CA LEU A 285 -0.91 18.75 20.83
C LEU A 285 -1.54 18.54 22.22
N ASP A 286 -1.52 19.55 23.08
CA ASP A 286 -2.05 19.50 24.46
C ASP A 286 -3.56 19.25 24.46
N ARG A 287 -4.30 19.83 23.49
CA ARG A 287 -5.73 19.55 23.28
C ARG A 287 -6.00 18.14 22.77
N SER A 288 -4.99 17.52 22.15
CA SER A 288 -5.00 16.10 21.76
C SER A 288 -4.43 15.19 22.87
N GLN A 289 -4.28 15.70 24.10
CA GLN A 289 -3.71 14.99 25.26
C GLN A 289 -2.32 14.36 24.99
N THR A 290 -1.57 14.94 24.05
CA THR A 290 -0.26 14.42 23.64
C THR A 290 0.81 15.42 24.00
N HIS A 291 1.82 15.02 24.77
CA HIS A 291 2.94 15.90 25.09
C HIS A 291 4.03 15.86 24.02
N ARG A 292 4.64 17.01 23.77
CA ARG A 292 5.77 17.20 22.84
C ARG A 292 6.89 16.17 23.06
N ASP A 293 7.21 15.88 24.32
CA ASP A 293 8.29 14.96 24.68
C ASP A 293 7.93 13.49 24.38
N ALA A 294 6.64 13.14 24.42
CA ALA A 294 6.18 11.83 23.99
C ALA A 294 6.36 11.64 22.47
N VAL A 295 6.06 12.69 21.69
CA VAL A 295 6.29 12.69 20.23
C VAL A 295 7.78 12.53 19.92
N ARG A 296 8.65 13.30 20.59
CA ARG A 296 10.11 13.19 20.41
C ARG A 296 10.60 11.76 20.69
N ARG A 297 10.22 11.19 21.84
CA ARG A 297 10.62 9.82 22.22
C ARG A 297 10.14 8.77 21.21
N GLU A 298 8.93 8.91 20.67
CA GLU A 298 8.43 7.97 19.68
C GLU A 298 9.21 8.06 18.35
N ILE A 299 9.58 9.27 17.91
CA ILE A 299 10.44 9.43 16.71
C ILE A 299 11.82 8.82 16.94
N GLU A 300 12.46 9.13 18.07
CA GLU A 300 13.79 8.60 18.41
C GLU A 300 13.77 7.07 18.58
N ARG A 301 12.61 6.48 18.92
CA ARG A 301 12.41 5.02 18.93
C ARG A 301 12.30 4.43 17.51
N LEU A 302 11.73 5.18 16.57
CA LEU A 302 11.52 4.74 15.18
C LEU A 302 12.75 4.95 14.30
N VAL A 303 13.69 5.80 14.73
CA VAL A 303 14.81 6.28 13.95
C VAL A 303 16.11 5.96 14.67
N SER A 304 16.93 5.09 14.08
CA SER A 304 18.24 4.75 14.64
C SER A 304 19.26 5.87 14.35
N PRO A 305 19.95 6.41 15.36
CA PRO A 305 21.00 7.40 15.14
C PRO A 305 22.24 6.75 14.50
N LEU A 306 22.87 7.48 13.58
CA LEU A 306 24.17 7.20 12.99
C LEU A 306 25.22 8.21 13.50
N PRO A 307 26.53 7.98 13.26
CA PRO A 307 27.54 9.00 13.53
C PRO A 307 27.17 10.33 12.85
N ALA A 308 27.20 11.41 13.62
CA ALA A 308 26.76 12.71 13.15
C ALA A 308 27.55 13.17 11.91
N LEU A 309 26.85 13.81 10.97
CA LEU A 309 27.45 14.36 9.77
C LEU A 309 28.01 15.78 10.03
N PRO A 310 28.99 16.24 9.24
CA PRO A 310 29.52 17.60 9.35
C PRO A 310 28.43 18.67 9.20
N ALA A 311 28.55 19.76 9.98
CA ALA A 311 27.60 20.88 9.92
C ALA A 311 27.50 21.56 8.54
N SER A 312 28.55 21.43 7.72
CA SER A 312 28.64 21.94 6.34
C SER A 312 27.83 21.12 5.33
N SER A 313 27.36 19.93 5.69
CA SER A 313 26.54 19.10 4.81
C SER A 313 25.16 19.75 4.59
N LEU A 314 24.71 19.73 3.33
CA LEU A 314 23.41 20.23 2.88
C LEU A 314 22.56 19.05 2.37
N PRO A 315 22.00 18.25 3.29
CA PRO A 315 21.20 17.08 2.91
C PRO A 315 19.94 17.53 2.17
N PRO A 316 19.57 16.89 1.04
CA PRO A 316 18.34 17.21 0.32
C PRO A 316 17.11 16.75 1.10
N LEU A 317 15.98 17.43 0.88
CA LEU A 317 14.67 16.93 1.32
C LEU A 317 14.35 15.60 0.65
N THR A 318 13.70 14.69 1.37
CA THR A 318 13.11 13.49 0.77
C THR A 318 11.85 13.84 -0.04
N PRO A 319 11.43 13.01 -1.02
CA PRO A 319 10.18 13.23 -1.74
C PRO A 319 8.95 13.35 -0.81
N ARG A 320 8.93 12.58 0.28
CA ARG A 320 7.86 12.65 1.30
C ARG A 320 7.90 13.95 2.09
N ALA A 321 9.08 14.41 2.51
CA ALA A 321 9.20 15.71 3.17
C ALA A 321 8.77 16.86 2.24
N ARG A 322 9.16 16.83 0.95
CA ARG A 322 8.66 17.78 -0.06
C ARG A 322 7.13 17.74 -0.17
N LYS A 323 6.54 16.54 -0.22
CA LYS A 323 5.08 16.35 -0.27
C LYS A 323 4.38 16.93 0.97
N ALA A 324 4.92 16.69 2.18
CA ALA A 324 4.40 17.25 3.43
C ALA A 324 4.41 18.79 3.43
N LEU A 325 5.49 19.43 2.96
CA LEU A 325 5.57 20.90 2.86
C LEU A 325 4.59 21.48 1.83
N ARG A 326 4.29 20.74 0.75
CA ARG A 326 3.24 21.12 -0.20
C ARG A 326 1.86 21.07 0.44
N PHE A 327 1.56 20.02 1.21
CA PHE A 327 0.31 19.96 1.97
C PHE A 327 0.22 21.09 2.99
N ALA A 328 1.31 21.43 3.68
CA ALA A 328 1.34 22.58 4.59
C ALA A 328 0.94 23.89 3.89
N ARG A 329 1.47 24.14 2.68
CA ARG A 329 1.09 25.30 1.87
C ARG A 329 -0.39 25.28 1.47
N ALA A 330 -0.90 24.12 1.05
CA ALA A 330 -2.30 23.97 0.67
C ALA A 330 -3.24 24.23 1.87
N GLU A 331 -2.89 23.75 3.06
CA GLU A 331 -3.65 23.99 4.29
C GLU A 331 -3.61 25.46 4.72
N ALA A 332 -2.44 26.10 4.67
CA ALA A 332 -2.34 27.53 4.94
C ALA A 332 -3.23 28.35 3.98
N ALA A 333 -3.23 28.02 2.69
CA ALA A 333 -4.10 28.66 1.70
C ALA A 333 -5.59 28.40 1.96
N ALA A 334 -5.97 27.16 2.30
CA ALA A 334 -7.35 26.80 2.63
C ALA A 334 -7.87 27.56 3.86
N LEU A 335 -7.01 27.80 4.85
CA LEU A 335 -7.30 28.60 6.05
C LEU A 335 -7.12 30.12 5.83
N LYS A 336 -6.83 30.55 4.59
CA LYS A 336 -6.57 31.96 4.22
C LYS A 336 -5.43 32.60 5.01
N HIS A 337 -4.43 31.81 5.40
CA HIS A 337 -3.24 32.28 6.08
C HIS A 337 -2.18 32.73 5.05
N PRO A 338 -1.63 33.95 5.17
CA PRO A 338 -0.70 34.51 4.19
C PRO A 338 0.67 33.82 4.21
N LEU A 339 1.07 33.28 5.36
CA LEU A 339 2.34 32.57 5.57
C LEU A 339 2.09 31.19 6.17
N ILE A 340 3.00 30.26 5.87
CA ILE A 340 2.99 28.90 6.39
C ILE A 340 3.57 28.90 7.81
N SER A 341 2.69 28.87 8.80
CA SER A 341 3.02 28.70 10.23
C SER A 341 3.37 27.24 10.61
N PRO A 342 4.03 27.00 11.76
CA PRO A 342 4.43 25.66 12.21
C PRO A 342 3.30 24.63 12.29
N GLU A 343 2.09 25.07 12.64
CA GLU A 343 0.92 24.20 12.78
C GLU A 343 0.47 23.66 11.42
N HIS A 344 0.63 24.43 10.35
CA HIS A 344 0.39 23.94 8.98
C HIS A 344 1.44 22.92 8.55
N VAL A 345 2.70 23.11 8.96
CA VAL A 345 3.76 22.13 8.67
C VAL A 345 3.44 20.82 9.39
N LEU A 346 3.02 20.89 10.65
CA LEU A 346 2.56 19.73 11.41
C LEU A 346 1.35 19.04 10.74
N LEU A 347 0.38 19.81 10.25
CA LEU A 347 -0.76 19.30 9.50
C LEU A 347 -0.38 18.66 8.18
N GLY A 348 0.56 19.27 7.44
CA GLY A 348 1.12 18.72 6.22
C GLY A 348 1.82 17.38 6.42
N LEU A 349 2.56 17.24 7.53
CA LEU A 349 3.18 15.97 7.93
C LEU A 349 2.14 14.88 8.21
N LEU A 350 1.04 15.22 8.88
CA LEU A 350 -0.06 14.29 9.16
C LEU A 350 -0.88 13.90 7.92
N ILE A 351 -1.09 14.83 6.99
CA ILE A 351 -1.80 14.59 5.72
C ILE A 351 -0.96 13.73 4.78
N GLU A 352 0.37 13.89 4.79
CA GLU A 352 1.25 13.03 3.99
C GLU A 352 1.06 11.54 4.34
N GLY A 353 0.86 11.24 5.62
CA GLY A 353 0.26 10.00 6.10
C GLY A 353 1.14 8.74 6.05
N SER A 354 2.28 8.77 5.35
CA SER A 354 3.13 7.60 5.12
C SER A 354 4.55 7.72 5.69
N GLY A 355 4.95 8.93 6.07
CA GLY A 355 6.23 9.26 6.67
C GLY A 355 6.31 8.88 8.15
N VAL A 356 7.55 8.82 8.66
CA VAL A 356 7.84 8.47 10.05
C VAL A 356 7.18 9.46 11.02
N ALA A 357 7.14 10.75 10.67
CA ALA A 357 6.44 11.77 11.46
C ALA A 357 4.95 11.48 11.57
N ALA A 358 4.30 11.14 10.45
CA ALA A 358 2.87 10.83 10.43
C ALA A 358 2.57 9.58 11.28
N LEU A 359 3.40 8.54 11.15
CA LEU A 359 3.30 7.33 11.95
C LEU A 359 3.42 7.60 13.45
N ALA A 360 4.43 8.37 13.87
CA ALA A 360 4.64 8.73 15.27
C ALA A 360 3.45 9.50 15.86
N LEU A 361 2.96 10.51 15.14
CA LEU A 361 1.81 11.32 15.55
C LEU A 361 0.52 10.49 15.62
N MET A 362 0.26 9.65 14.61
CA MET A 362 -0.94 8.80 14.58
C MET A 362 -0.93 7.74 15.69
N LYS A 363 0.23 7.18 16.02
CA LYS A 363 0.37 6.22 17.13
C LYS A 363 0.03 6.86 18.48
N LEU A 364 0.32 8.14 18.64
CA LEU A 364 -0.04 8.92 19.82
C LEU A 364 -1.48 9.45 19.80
N GLY A 365 -2.28 9.06 18.82
CA GLY A 365 -3.69 9.44 18.73
C GLY A 365 -3.95 10.77 18.02
N VAL A 366 -2.92 11.44 17.49
CA VAL A 366 -3.09 12.69 16.75
C VAL A 366 -3.66 12.41 15.37
N ARG A 367 -4.78 13.07 15.02
CA ARG A 367 -5.51 12.85 13.76
C ARG A 367 -5.72 14.16 13.01
N VAL A 368 -5.77 14.07 11.68
CA VAL A 368 -5.90 15.23 10.77
C VAL A 368 -7.16 16.06 11.06
N LYS A 369 -8.33 15.43 11.19
CA LYS A 369 -9.61 16.14 11.35
C LYS A 369 -9.66 16.98 12.64
N PRO A 370 -9.41 16.42 13.84
CA PRO A 370 -9.34 17.22 15.06
C PRO A 370 -8.30 18.34 14.94
N MET A 371 -7.10 18.04 14.45
CA MET A 371 -6.03 19.02 14.40
C MET A 371 -6.34 20.21 13.47
N ARG A 372 -6.97 19.95 12.32
CA ARG A 372 -7.42 21.03 11.42
C ARG A 372 -8.48 21.92 12.09
N ALA A 373 -9.40 21.34 12.84
CA ALA A 373 -10.40 22.09 13.58
C ALA A 373 -9.75 22.98 14.65
N GLU A 374 -8.73 22.47 15.35
CA GLU A 374 -7.98 23.23 16.35
C GLU A 374 -7.24 24.42 15.75
N ILE A 375 -6.52 24.22 14.64
CA ILE A 375 -5.79 25.30 13.96
C ILE A 375 -6.76 26.39 13.48
N SER A 376 -7.95 26.01 13.03
CA SER A 376 -9.01 26.95 12.65
C SER A 376 -9.55 27.73 13.86
N ALA A 377 -9.63 27.10 15.03
CA ALA A 377 -10.17 27.69 16.25
C ALA A 377 -9.18 28.63 16.97
N ILE A 378 -7.87 28.38 16.89
CA ILE A 378 -6.83 29.20 17.56
C ILE A 378 -6.87 30.67 17.13
N ARG A 379 -7.35 30.96 15.91
CA ARG A 379 -7.36 32.32 15.34
C ARG A 379 -8.75 32.94 15.15
N ALA A 380 -9.81 32.24 15.54
CA ALA A 380 -11.13 32.83 15.70
C ALA A 380 -11.24 33.67 16.99
N ARG A 381 -10.20 33.64 17.83
CA ARG A 381 -9.97 34.46 19.02
C ARG A 381 -8.86 35.46 18.69
#